data_AF-F7JKE6-F1
#
_entry.id   AF-F7JKE6-F1
#
_cell.length_a   1.000
_cell.length_b   1.000
_cell.length_c   1.000
_cell.angle_alpha   90.00
_cell.angle_beta   90.00
_cell.angle_gamma   90.00
#
_symmetry.space_group_name_H-M   'P 1'
#
loop_
_entity.id
_entity.type
_entity.pdbx_description
1 polymer ?
#
loop_
_entity_poly.entity_id
_entity_poly.type
_entity_poly.pdbx_seq_one_letter_code
_entity_poly.pdbx_strand_id
1 'polypeptide(L)' 'MSEKEIQRKIVEQSGTIAKVLNCGDDIEIKKTPSGVSIKKVRKNKI' A
#
# COMPACT_ATOMS: atom_id res chain seq x y z
N MET A 1 13.15 -13.41 6.81
CA MET A 1 11.80 -13.54 6.22
C MET A 1 11.81 -14.72 5.29
N SER A 2 10.93 -15.70 5.53
CA SER A 2 10.69 -16.79 4.59
C SER A 2 9.89 -16.29 3.38
N GLU A 3 9.99 -16.97 2.24
CA GLU A 3 9.17 -16.72 1.05
C GLU A 3 7.67 -16.65 1.37
N LYS A 4 7.19 -17.51 2.27
CA LYS A 4 5.80 -17.49 2.74
C LYS A 4 5.42 -16.18 3.43
N GLU A 5 6.33 -15.61 4.22
CA GLU A 5 6.09 -14.33 4.90
C GLU A 5 6.09 -13.17 3.91
N ILE A 6 6.93 -13.23 2.88
CA ILE A 6 6.96 -12.24 1.80
C ILE A 6 5.66 -12.26 1.01
N GLN A 7 5.21 -13.45 0.58
CA GLN A 7 3.94 -13.61 -0.14
C GLN A 7 2.75 -13.11 0.68
N ARG A 8 2.69 -13.47 1.98
CA ARG A 8 1.64 -13.00 2.87
C ARG A 8 1.60 -11.47 2.95
N LYS A 9 2.76 -10.81 3.13
CA LYS A 9 2.86 -9.35 3.16
C LYS A 9 2.43 -8.70 1.85
N ILE A 10 2.77 -9.29 0.70
CA ILE A 10 2.34 -8.79 -0.62
C ILE A 10 0.81 -8.84 -0.73
N VAL A 11 0.19 -9.96 -0.35
CA VAL A 11 -1.28 -10.11 -0.40
C VAL A 11 -1.97 -9.09 0.51
N GLU A 12 -1.51 -8.93 1.75
CA GLU A 12 -2.08 -7.95 2.70
C GLU A 12 -1.94 -6.50 2.20
N GLN A 13 -0.79 -6.14 1.62
CA GLN A 13 -0.56 -4.83 1.03
C GLN A 13 -1.44 -4.59 -0.20
N SER A 14 -1.59 -5.60 -1.06
CA SER A 14 -2.43 -5.51 -2.26
C SER A 14 -3.91 -5.28 -1.91
N GLY A 15 -4.43 -5.93 -0.86
CA GLY A 15 -5.79 -5.71 -0.37
C GLY A 15 -5.99 -4.29 0.18
N THR A 16 -4.97 -3.73 0.84
CA THR A 16 -5.03 -2.34 1.33
C THR A 16 -5.03 -1.34 0.19
N ILE A 17 -4.18 -1.54 -0.83
CA ILE A 17 -4.15 -0.74 -2.06
C ILE A 17 -5.51 -0.77 -2.74
N ALA A 18 -6.08 -1.96 -2.97
CA ALA A 18 -7.37 -2.12 -3.63
C ALA A 18 -8.50 -1.39 -2.90
N LYS A 19 -8.53 -1.46 -1.56
CA LYS A 19 -9.53 -0.74 -0.74
C LYS A 19 -9.41 0.78 -0.88
N VAL A 20 -8.19 1.31 -0.83
CA VAL A 20 -7.97 2.77 -0.93
C VAL A 20 -8.39 3.28 -2.32
N LEU A 21 -7.98 2.57 -3.38
CA LEU A 21 -8.36 2.91 -4.75
C LEU A 21 -9.87 2.81 -4.96
N ASN A 22 -10.53 1.78 -4.42
CA ASN A 22 -11.98 1.62 -4.52
C ASN A 22 -12.77 2.74 -3.82
N CYS A 23 -12.20 3.34 -2.77
CA CYS A 23 -12.78 4.51 -2.10
C CYS A 23 -12.57 5.83 -2.87
N GLY A 24 -11.92 5.80 -4.04
CA GLY A 24 -11.60 7.00 -4.82
C GLY A 24 -10.52 7.88 -4.20
N ASP A 25 -9.78 7.35 -3.22
CA ASP A 25 -8.63 8.02 -2.63
C ASP A 25 -7.35 7.67 -3.42
N ASP A 26 -6.34 8.55 -3.37
CA ASP A 26 -5.03 8.31 -3.99
C ASP A 26 -4.11 7.55 -3.00
N ILE A 27 -3.05 6.93 -3.54
CA ILE A 27 -2.00 6.28 -2.75
C ILE A 27 -0.62 6.82 -3.11
N GLU A 28 0.22 6.99 -2.09
CA GLU A 28 1.64 7.28 -2.23
C GLU A 28 2.44 6.02 -1.88
N ILE A 29 3.30 5.58 -2.80
CA ILE A 29 4.20 4.45 -2.61
C ILE A 29 5.63 4.97 -2.55
N LYS A 30 6.34 4.70 -1.46
CA LYS A 30 7.73 5.13 -1.25
C LYS A 30 8.62 3.96 -0.88
N LYS A 31 9.80 3.89 -1.49
CA LYS A 31 10.86 2.96 -1.11
C LYS A 31 11.58 3.50 0.13
N THR A 32 11.77 2.66 1.13
CA THR A 32 12.48 2.97 2.38
C THR A 32 13.58 1.92 2.62
N PRO A 33 14.54 2.18 3.53
CA PRO A 33 15.55 1.19 3.89
C PRO A 33 14.95 -0.12 4.44
N SER A 34 13.74 -0.05 5.01
CA SER A 34 13.00 -1.20 5.55
C SER A 34 12.06 -1.86 4.53
N GLY A 35 12.01 -1.39 3.28
CA GLY A 35 11.19 -1.98 2.21
C GLY A 35 10.35 -0.96 1.45
N VAL A 36 9.06 -1.25 1.29
CA VAL A 36 8.10 -0.37 0.60
C VAL A 36 7.07 0.11 1.63
N SER A 37 6.84 1.42 1.65
CA SER A 37 5.81 2.07 2.45
C SER A 37 4.67 2.52 1.54
N ILE A 38 3.44 2.21 1.93
CA ILE A 38 2.22 2.57 1.20
C ILE A 38 1.38 3.45 2.13
N LYS A 39 1.03 4.64 1.68
CA LYS A 39 0.23 5.60 2.46
C LYS A 39 -0.95 6.07 1.63
N LYS A 40 -2.14 6.06 2.24
CA LYS A 40 -3.32 6.73 1.67
C LYS A 40 -3.11 8.24 1.68
N VAL A 41 -3.35 8.89 0.55
CA VAL A 41 -3.34 10.34 0.43
C VAL A 41 -4.68 10.82 -0.11
N ARG A 42 -5.28 11.78 0.57
CA ARG A 42 -6.43 12.51 0.03
C ARG A 42 -5.89 13.72 -0.71
N LYS A 43 -6.16 13.82 -2.00
CA LYS A 43 -6.16 15.14 -2.63
C LYS A 43 -7.31 15.89 -1.98
N ASN A 44 -7.00 16.96 -1.25
CA ASN A 44 -8.01 17.98 -0.98
C ASN A 44 -8.51 18.40 -2.36
N LYS A 45 -9.75 18.02 -2.71
CA LYS A 45 -10.48 18.69 -3.79
C LYS A 45 -10.59 20.14 -3.34
N ILE A 46 -9.78 21.00 -3.97
CA ILE A 46 -10.00 22.45 -3.99
C ILE A 46 -11.36 22.69 -4.66
#